data_AF-A0AAV1XPT2-F1
#
_entry.id   AF-A0AAV1XPT2-F1
#
_cell.length_a   1.000
_cell.length_b   1.000
_cell.length_c   1.000
_cell.angle_alpha   90.00
_cell.angle_beta   90.00
_cell.angle_gamma   90.00
#
_symmetry.space_group_name_H-M   'P 1'
#
loop_
_entity.id
_entity.type
_entity.pdbx_description
1 polymer ?
#
loop_
_entity_poly.entity_id
_entity_poly.type
_entity_poly.pdbx_seq_one_letter_code
_entity_poly.pdbx_strand_id
1 'polypeptide(L)'
;MASSSYSNSPCAACKFLRRKCMPYCIFAPYFPPEYPQKFANVHKIFGASNVSKLLNEVQPHQREDAVNSLAYEAEARIKDPINGCVGSISMLQRQVIRLQKELDATNEDLMQYTCNEIMQSTQDGRRIMGIEEGSSLGHGFYYPSLWNSDSNCELGYHRGSDNN
;
A
#
# COMPACT_ATOMS: atom_id res chain seq x y z
N MET A 1 8.55 29.47 -10.74
CA MET A 1 9.92 29.53 -10.18
C MET A 1 9.79 30.03 -8.75
N ALA A 2 9.94 29.16 -7.76
CA ALA A 2 9.80 29.56 -6.35
C ALA A 2 11.04 30.35 -5.95
N SER A 3 10.85 31.65 -5.71
CA SER A 3 11.88 32.55 -5.22
C SER A 3 12.38 32.07 -3.87
N SER A 4 13.65 31.67 -3.83
CA SER A 4 14.40 31.44 -2.60
C SER A 4 14.52 32.77 -1.85
N SER A 5 13.57 33.04 -0.97
CA SER A 5 13.66 34.11 0.01
C SER A 5 14.84 33.80 0.92
N TYR A 6 15.99 34.41 0.63
CA TYR A 6 17.09 34.54 1.59
C TYR A 6 16.59 35.37 2.76
N SER A 7 15.89 34.73 3.70
CA SER A 7 15.72 35.28 5.04
C SER A 7 17.11 35.30 5.69
N ASN A 8 17.48 36.43 6.31
CA ASN A 8 18.75 36.55 7.06
C ASN A 8 18.86 35.56 8.25
N SER A 9 17.84 34.73 8.46
CA SER A 9 17.80 33.70 9.50
C SER A 9 18.53 32.42 9.06
N PRO A 10 19.35 31.81 9.92
CA PRO A 10 19.96 30.52 9.63
C PRO A 10 18.89 29.43 9.49
N CYS A 11 19.15 28.44 8.63
CA CYS A 11 18.30 27.25 8.53
C CYS A 11 18.23 26.49 9.86
N ALA A 12 17.23 25.62 10.04
CA ALA A 12 17.02 24.88 11.28
C ALA A 12 18.27 24.07 11.68
N ALA A 13 18.97 23.47 10.72
CA ALA A 13 20.20 22.72 10.95
C ALA A 13 21.32 23.59 11.54
N CYS A 14 21.63 24.70 10.87
CA CYS A 14 22.70 25.61 11.31
C CYS A 14 22.36 26.29 12.64
N LYS A 15 21.09 26.62 12.86
CA LYS A 15 20.59 27.13 14.15
C LYS A 15 20.79 26.11 15.27
N PHE A 16 20.42 24.85 15.04
CA PHE A 16 20.58 23.76 16.02
C PHE A 16 22.06 23.49 16.33
N LEU A 17 22.90 23.43 15.29
CA LEU A 17 24.35 23.19 15.40
C LEU A 17 25.15 24.42 15.88
N ARG A 18 24.48 25.55 16.12
CA ARG A 18 25.10 26.82 16.56
C ARG A 18 26.25 27.29 15.65
N ARG A 19 26.09 27.16 14.32
CA ARG A 19 27.08 27.58 13.32
C ARG A 19 26.49 28.55 12.31
N LYS A 20 27.34 29.30 11.61
CA LYS A 20 26.92 30.23 10.56
C LYS A 20 26.32 29.46 9.37
N CYS A 21 25.16 29.91 8.88
CA CYS A 21 24.54 29.38 7.67
C CYS A 21 25.11 30.10 6.45
N MET A 22 25.82 29.37 5.58
CA MET A 22 26.45 29.92 4.37
C MET A 22 25.47 29.88 3.18
N PRO A 23 25.65 30.72 2.14
CA PRO A 23 24.76 30.78 0.97
C PRO A 23 24.57 29.45 0.21
N TYR A 24 25.50 28.51 0.35
CA TYR A 24 25.45 27.17 -0.27
C TYR A 24 25.32 26.05 0.77
N CYS A 25 24.60 26.31 1.86
CA CYS A 25 24.39 25.30 2.90
C CYS A 25 23.55 24.13 2.38
N ILE A 26 24.11 22.91 2.38
CA ILE A 26 23.42 21.69 1.93
C ILE A 26 22.12 21.39 2.71
N PHE A 27 22.01 21.85 3.96
CA PHE A 27 20.83 21.63 4.78
C PHE A 27 19.74 22.68 4.56
N ALA A 28 20.07 23.88 4.07
CA ALA A 28 19.14 25.00 4.03
C ALA A 28 17.88 24.75 3.18
N PRO A 29 17.97 24.11 2.00
CA PRO A 29 16.78 23.81 1.19
C PRO A 29 15.78 22.86 1.87
N TYR A 30 16.26 21.98 2.76
CA TYR A 30 15.47 20.86 3.28
C TYR A 30 15.06 21.00 4.76
N PHE A 31 15.75 21.86 5.50
CA PHE A 31 15.52 22.12 6.93
C PHE A 31 15.28 23.62 7.16
N PRO A 32 14.11 24.15 6.73
CA PRO A 32 13.80 25.55 6.87
C PRO A 32 13.53 25.89 8.36
N PRO A 33 13.75 27.15 8.79
CA PRO A 33 13.72 27.54 10.20
C PRO A 33 12.36 27.37 10.89
N GLU A 34 11.26 27.27 10.14
CA GLU A 34 9.88 27.10 10.63
C GLU A 34 9.67 25.71 11.26
N TYR A 35 10.45 24.71 10.86
CA TYR A 35 10.31 23.32 11.32
C TYR A 35 11.58 22.82 12.05
N PRO A 36 11.94 23.40 13.21
CA PRO A 36 13.18 23.06 13.91
C PRO A 36 13.21 21.61 14.42
N GLN A 37 12.04 21.05 14.75
CA GLN A 37 11.92 19.68 15.24
C GLN A 37 12.31 18.65 14.18
N LYS A 38 12.08 18.94 12.89
CA LYS A 38 12.46 18.05 11.78
C LYS A 38 13.96 17.75 11.82
N PHE A 39 14.79 18.79 11.95
CA PHE A 39 16.23 18.60 12.05
C PHE A 39 16.65 17.98 13.38
N ALA A 40 16.03 18.38 14.51
CA ALA A 40 16.37 17.83 15.81
C ALA A 40 16.19 16.31 15.86
N ASN A 41 15.08 15.80 15.32
CA ASN A 41 14.78 14.38 15.24
C ASN A 41 15.79 13.64 14.36
N VAL A 42 16.00 14.14 13.14
CA VAL A 42 16.95 13.56 12.18
C VAL A 42 18.37 13.55 12.75
N HIS A 43 18.79 14.63 13.41
CA HIS A 43 20.08 14.71 14.07
C HIS A 43 20.22 13.69 15.21
N LYS A 44 19.18 13.53 16.03
CA LYS A 44 19.19 12.59 17.16
C LYS A 44 19.34 11.14 16.70
N ILE A 45 18.67 10.76 15.61
CA ILE A 45 18.63 9.38 15.13
C ILE A 45 19.78 9.04 14.18
N PHE A 46 20.08 9.92 13.22
CA PHE A 46 21.06 9.65 12.18
C PHE A 46 22.36 10.43 12.35
N GLY A 47 22.32 11.61 12.99
CA GLY A 47 23.46 12.50 13.13
C GLY A 47 23.70 13.39 11.90
N ALA A 48 24.15 14.63 12.13
CA ALA A 48 24.34 15.61 11.05
C ALA A 48 25.35 15.13 9.99
N SER A 49 26.45 14.48 10.39
CA SER A 49 27.49 14.04 9.47
C SER A 49 27.00 12.96 8.50
N ASN A 50 26.24 11.97 9.00
CA ASN A 50 25.68 10.91 8.17
C ASN A 50 24.66 11.46 7.19
N VAL A 51 23.79 12.38 7.64
CA VAL A 51 22.82 13.04 6.76
C VAL A 51 23.53 13.86 5.70
N SER A 52 24.58 14.61 6.06
CA SER A 52 25.38 15.36 5.07
C SER A 52 26.03 14.43 4.05
N LYS A 53 26.55 13.29 4.49
CA LYS A 53 27.17 12.29 3.61
C LYS A 53 26.13 11.72 2.64
N LEU A 54 24.98 11.26 3.15
CA LEU A 54 23.88 10.74 2.33
C LEU A 54 23.40 11.76 1.30
N LEU A 55 23.22 13.03 1.69
CA LEU A 55 22.77 14.06 0.76
C LEU A 55 23.80 14.34 -0.35
N ASN A 56 25.09 14.11 -0.13
CA ASN A 56 26.08 14.21 -1.19
C ASN A 56 26.05 13.01 -2.15
N GLU A 57 25.69 11.83 -1.66
CA GLU A 57 25.59 10.58 -2.45
C GLU A 57 24.28 10.50 -3.26
N VAL A 58 23.20 11.13 -2.76
CA VAL A 58 21.89 11.16 -3.41
C VAL A 58 21.81 12.26 -4.48
N GLN A 59 21.22 11.92 -5.63
CA GLN A 59 21.02 12.86 -6.73
C GLN A 59 20.16 14.06 -6.29
N PRO A 60 20.45 15.30 -6.76
CA PRO A 60 19.78 16.51 -6.26
C PRO A 60 18.26 16.46 -6.27
N HIS A 61 17.66 15.84 -7.29
CA HIS A 61 16.19 15.74 -7.44
C HIS A 61 15.53 14.76 -6.44
N GLN A 62 16.30 13.85 -5.84
CA GLN A 62 15.80 12.88 -4.86
C GLN A 62 16.06 13.31 -3.41
N ARG A 63 16.84 14.37 -3.20
CA ARG A 63 17.27 14.79 -1.85
C ARG A 63 16.10 15.24 -0.98
N GLU A 64 15.09 15.87 -1.57
CA GLU A 64 13.89 16.27 -0.83
C GLU A 64 13.15 15.05 -0.27
N ASP A 65 12.90 14.05 -1.13
CA ASP A 65 12.28 12.79 -0.72
C ASP A 65 13.13 12.05 0.30
N ALA A 66 14.45 12.00 0.12
CA ALA A 66 15.36 11.37 1.08
C ALA A 66 15.28 12.05 2.46
N VAL A 67 15.26 13.39 2.54
CA VAL A 67 15.11 14.11 3.82
C VAL A 67 13.73 13.88 4.43
N ASN A 68 12.67 13.79 3.62
CA ASN A 68 11.33 13.51 4.10
C ASN A 68 11.23 12.10 4.70
N SER A 69 11.83 11.09 4.05
CA SER A 69 11.93 9.73 4.58
C SER A 69 12.71 9.67 5.89
N LEU A 70 13.90 10.30 5.94
CA LEU A 70 14.68 10.38 7.18
C LEU A 70 13.92 11.08 8.32
N ALA A 71 13.19 12.16 8.02
CA ALA A 71 12.39 12.85 9.02
C ALA A 71 11.28 11.97 9.59
N TYR A 72 10.56 11.26 8.72
CA TYR A 72 9.54 10.31 9.12
C TYR A 72 10.11 9.18 9.98
N GLU A 73 11.19 8.55 9.54
CA GLU A 73 11.86 7.46 10.27
C GLU A 73 12.38 7.93 11.63
N ALA A 74 12.99 9.11 11.68
CA ALA A 74 13.50 9.67 12.93
C ALA A 74 12.37 9.96 13.92
N GLU A 75 11.27 10.55 13.46
CA GLU A 75 10.09 10.80 14.28
C GLU A 75 9.46 9.48 14.78
N ALA A 76 9.34 8.49 13.90
CA ALA A 76 8.82 7.18 14.27
C ALA A 76 9.68 6.51 15.36
N ARG A 77 11.01 6.55 15.23
CA ARG A 77 11.94 6.01 16.25
C ARG A 77 11.94 6.81 17.56
N ILE A 78 11.58 8.11 17.53
CA ILE A 78 11.39 8.88 18.76
C ILE A 78 10.11 8.47 19.48
N LYS A 79 9.02 8.20 18.75
CA LYS A 79 7.74 7.75 19.31
C LYS A 79 7.80 6.30 19.80
N ASP A 80 8.45 5.42 19.05
CA ASP A 80 8.71 4.03 19.40
C ASP A 80 10.23 3.75 19.33
N PRO A 81 10.95 3.84 20.47
CA PRO A 81 12.38 3.58 20.51
C PRO A 81 12.79 2.14 20.18
N ILE A 82 11.85 1.19 20.27
CA ILE A 82 12.10 -0.24 20.07
C ILE A 82 11.93 -0.58 18.60
N ASN A 83 10.77 -0.27 18.01
CA ASN A 83 10.45 -0.69 16.63
C ASN A 83 10.47 0.45 15.61
N GLY A 84 10.36 1.71 16.03
CA GLY A 84 10.25 2.85 15.13
C GLY A 84 9.22 2.64 14.02
N CYS A 85 9.61 2.89 12.77
CA CYS A 85 8.73 2.68 11.60
C CYS A 85 8.41 1.21 11.33
N VAL A 86 9.21 0.25 11.83
CA VAL A 86 8.96 -1.19 11.66
C VAL A 86 7.69 -1.63 12.41
N GLY A 87 7.34 -0.94 13.50
CA GLY A 87 6.07 -1.14 14.20
C GLY A 87 4.88 -0.83 13.30
N SER A 88 4.93 0.29 12.57
CA SER A 88 3.91 0.66 11.58
C SER A 88 3.83 -0.33 10.43
N ILE A 89 4.98 -0.80 9.93
CA ILE A 89 5.03 -1.84 8.88
C ILE A 89 4.31 -3.11 9.36
N SER A 90 4.67 -3.61 10.55
CA SER A 90 4.08 -4.82 11.13
C SER A 90 2.57 -4.70 11.36
N MET A 91 2.10 -3.50 11.75
CA MET A 91 0.67 -3.23 11.91
C MET A 91 -0.05 -3.25 10.56
N LEU A 92 0.49 -2.55 9.57
CA LEU A 92 -0.10 -2.48 8.23
C LEU A 92 -0.14 -3.85 7.56
N GLN A 93 0.92 -4.65 7.69
CA GLN A 93 0.94 -6.03 7.16
C GLN A 93 -0.17 -6.90 7.78
N ARG A 94 -0.37 -6.83 9.10
CA ARG A 94 -1.49 -7.53 9.76
C ARG A 94 -2.85 -7.04 9.26
N GLN A 95 -2.99 -5.74 9.02
CA GLN A 95 -4.23 -5.16 8.50
C GLN A 95 -4.52 -5.62 7.06
N VAL A 96 -3.51 -5.66 6.20
CA VAL A 96 -3.65 -6.19 4.83
C VAL A 96 -4.12 -7.64 4.87
N ILE A 97 -3.49 -8.49 5.69
CA ILE A 97 -3.90 -9.90 5.83
C ILE A 97 -5.33 -10.03 6.34
N ARG A 98 -5.71 -9.23 7.35
CA ARG A 98 -7.08 -9.24 7.89
C ARG A 98 -8.11 -8.85 6.84
N LEU A 99 -7.85 -7.75 6.13
CA LEU A 99 -8.77 -7.24 5.09
C LEU A 99 -8.88 -8.22 3.92
N GLN A 100 -7.79 -8.88 3.54
CA GLN A 100 -7.83 -9.91 2.50
C GLN A 100 -8.73 -11.07 2.93
N LYS A 101 -8.59 -11.56 4.17
CA LYS A 101 -9.46 -12.64 4.70
C LYS A 101 -10.94 -12.24 4.74
N GLU A 102 -11.24 -11.00 5.11
CA GLU A 102 -12.62 -10.49 5.12
C GLU A 102 -13.20 -10.42 3.70
N LEU A 103 -12.38 -10.01 2.72
CA LEU A 103 -12.77 -9.98 1.32
C LEU A 103 -13.04 -11.41 0.79
N ASP A 104 -12.14 -12.35 1.09
CA ASP A 104 -12.25 -13.74 0.65
C ASP A 104 -13.52 -14.39 1.22
N ALA A 105 -13.78 -14.22 2.53
CA ALA A 105 -15.00 -14.73 3.18
C ALA A 105 -16.27 -14.13 2.58
N THR A 106 -16.28 -12.81 2.32
CA THR A 106 -17.45 -12.15 1.71
C THR A 106 -17.67 -12.64 0.27
N ASN A 107 -16.59 -12.89 -0.48
CA ASN A 107 -16.68 -13.43 -1.83
C ASN A 107 -17.22 -14.87 -1.81
N GLU A 108 -16.77 -15.70 -0.87
CA GLU A 108 -17.32 -17.05 -0.65
C GLU A 108 -18.82 -17.00 -0.34
N ASP A 109 -19.26 -16.10 0.56
CA ASP A 109 -20.68 -15.91 0.88
C ASP A 109 -21.49 -15.53 -0.37
N LEU A 110 -21.02 -14.56 -1.16
CA LEU A 110 -21.68 -14.15 -2.42
C LEU A 110 -21.79 -15.30 -3.42
N MET A 111 -20.76 -16.13 -3.55
CA MET A 111 -20.80 -17.30 -4.43
C MET A 111 -21.83 -18.32 -3.96
N GLN A 112 -21.96 -18.54 -2.64
CA GLN A 112 -22.98 -19.42 -2.08
C GLN A 112 -24.40 -18.91 -2.33
N TYR A 113 -24.66 -17.62 -2.12
CA TYR A 113 -25.97 -17.02 -2.43
C TYR A 113 -26.33 -17.19 -3.91
N THR A 114 -25.40 -16.88 -4.81
CA THR A 114 -25.62 -17.00 -6.26
C THR A 114 -25.89 -18.45 -6.69
N CYS A 115 -25.15 -19.42 -6.14
CA CYS A 115 -25.37 -20.84 -6.42
C CYS A 115 -26.74 -21.32 -5.91
N ASN A 116 -27.12 -20.89 -4.70
CA ASN A 116 -28.41 -21.23 -4.10
C ASN A 116 -29.59 -20.60 -4.86
N GLU A 117 -29.47 -19.37 -5.38
CA GLU A 117 -30.49 -18.76 -6.25
C GLU A 117 -30.66 -19.51 -7.58
N ILE A 118 -29.57 -20.00 -8.17
CA ILE A 118 -29.61 -20.85 -9.37
C ILE A 118 -30.31 -22.18 -9.05
N MET A 119 -30.02 -22.80 -7.90
CA MET A 119 -30.70 -24.04 -7.50
C MET A 119 -32.19 -23.86 -7.20
N GLN A 120 -32.60 -22.73 -6.59
CA GLN A 120 -34.01 -22.45 -6.30
C GLN A 120 -34.82 -22.11 -7.57
N SER A 121 -34.25 -21.36 -8.51
CA SER A 121 -34.90 -21.05 -9.79
C SER A 121 -35.08 -22.28 -10.70
N THR A 122 -34.20 -23.29 -10.62
CA THR A 122 -34.41 -24.58 -11.33
C THR A 122 -35.51 -25.46 -10.71
N GLN A 123 -35.92 -25.23 -9.47
CA GLN A 123 -36.97 -25.99 -8.80
C GLN A 123 -38.37 -25.41 -9.08
N ASP A 124 -38.51 -24.09 -9.18
CA ASP A 124 -39.76 -23.43 -9.61
C ASP A 124 -39.99 -23.46 -11.13
N GLY A 125 -38.93 -23.56 -11.94
CA GLY A 125 -39.02 -23.78 -13.39
C GLY A 125 -39.44 -25.20 -13.81
N ARG A 126 -39.46 -26.17 -12.89
CA ARG A 126 -39.85 -27.56 -13.19
C ARG A 126 -41.35 -27.85 -13.08
N ARG A 127 -42.18 -26.84 -12.83
CA ARG A 127 -43.65 -27.00 -12.83
C ARG A 127 -44.37 -26.52 -14.09
N ILE A 128 -43.74 -25.79 -15.02
CA ILE A 128 -44.44 -25.34 -16.23
C ILE A 128 -43.56 -25.44 -17.50
N MET A 129 -44.13 -26.12 -18.50
CA MET A 129 -43.76 -26.29 -19.92
C MET A 129 -42.73 -27.41 -20.21
N GLY A 130 -43.06 -28.48 -20.94
CA GLY A 130 -44.14 -28.63 -21.90
C GLY A 130 -43.88 -27.76 -23.12
N ILE A 131 -43.03 -28.26 -24.04
CA ILE A 131 -42.95 -27.89 -25.45
C ILE A 131 -42.25 -26.55 -25.79
N GLU A 132 -41.41 -26.66 -26.82
CA GLU A 132 -40.96 -25.68 -27.81
C GLU A 132 -39.59 -24.97 -27.69
N GLU A 133 -38.83 -25.20 -28.76
CA GLU A 133 -37.57 -24.62 -29.17
C GLU A 133 -37.68 -23.10 -29.34
N GLY A 134 -36.72 -22.35 -28.82
CA GLY A 134 -36.71 -20.90 -29.01
C GLY A 134 -35.53 -20.23 -28.32
N SER A 135 -34.49 -19.98 -29.09
CA SER A 135 -33.27 -19.27 -28.71
C SER A 135 -33.58 -17.91 -28.06
N SER A 136 -33.07 -17.67 -26.85
CA SER A 136 -32.99 -16.32 -26.28
C SER A 136 -31.65 -16.13 -25.58
N LEU A 137 -30.80 -15.34 -26.23
CA LEU A 137 -29.52 -14.86 -25.72
C LEU A 137 -29.76 -13.91 -24.53
N GLY A 138 -29.74 -14.47 -23.32
CA GLY A 138 -29.69 -13.70 -22.08
C GLY A 138 -28.24 -13.43 -21.69
N HIS A 139 -27.71 -12.30 -22.13
CA HIS A 139 -26.36 -11.82 -21.83
C HIS A 139 -26.27 -11.38 -20.35
N GLY A 140 -26.03 -12.33 -19.45
CA GLY A 140 -25.68 -12.06 -18.05
C GLY A 140 -24.21 -11.67 -17.95
N PHE A 141 -23.92 -10.44 -17.53
CA PHE A 141 -22.58 -9.91 -17.32
C PHE A 141 -21.80 -10.78 -16.31
N TYR A 142 -21.05 -11.74 -16.82
CA TYR A 142 -19.98 -12.41 -16.08
C TYR A 142 -18.84 -11.41 -16.00
N TYR A 143 -18.52 -10.90 -14.80
CA TYR A 143 -17.22 -10.28 -14.55
C TYR A 143 -16.25 -11.42 -14.26
N PRO A 144 -15.32 -11.77 -15.16
CA PRO A 144 -14.28 -12.74 -14.85
C PRO A 144 -13.24 -12.01 -14.00
N SER A 145 -13.17 -12.33 -12.72
CA SER A 145 -12.05 -11.95 -11.87
C SER A 145 -10.80 -12.67 -12.37
N LEU A 146 -10.05 -12.00 -13.24
CA LEU A 146 -8.89 -12.51 -13.98
C LEU A 146 -7.62 -12.63 -13.10
N TRP A 147 -7.77 -12.96 -11.81
CA TRP A 147 -6.66 -13.06 -10.86
C TRP A 147 -6.56 -14.39 -10.11
N ASN A 148 -7.51 -15.32 -10.30
CA ASN A 148 -7.37 -16.70 -9.81
C ASN A 148 -7.29 -17.66 -11.00
N SER A 149 -6.17 -17.63 -11.71
CA SER A 149 -5.72 -18.81 -12.45
C SER A 149 -5.13 -19.78 -11.43
N ASP A 150 -6.03 -20.55 -10.80
CA ASP A 150 -5.82 -21.92 -10.31
C ASP A 150 -7.05 -22.29 -9.48
N SER A 151 -8.15 -22.61 -10.16
CA SER A 151 -9.32 -23.26 -9.56
C SER A 151 -9.66 -24.46 -10.42
N ASN A 152 -8.90 -25.54 -10.23
CA ASN A 152 -9.28 -26.85 -10.69
C ASN A 152 -10.35 -27.40 -9.72
N CYS A 153 -11.60 -26.97 -9.93
CA CYS A 153 -12.78 -27.68 -9.42
C CYS A 153 -13.25 -28.64 -10.52
N GLU A 154 -12.50 -29.73 -10.74
CA GLU A 154 -12.98 -30.89 -11.49
C GLU A 154 -13.86 -31.74 -10.56
N LEU A 155 -15.18 -31.61 -10.72
CA LEU A 155 -16.14 -32.63 -10.31
C LEU A 155 -16.44 -33.50 -11.54
N GLY A 156 -15.96 -34.74 -11.51
CA GLY A 156 -16.27 -35.74 -12.53
C GLY A 156 -16.04 -37.16 -12.03
N TYR A 157 -17.06 -37.75 -11.39
CA TYR A 157 -17.17 -39.20 -11.26
C TYR A 157 -17.66 -39.78 -12.59
N HIS A 158 -16.88 -40.65 -13.25
CA HIS A 158 -17.42 -41.77 -14.02
C HIS A 158 -16.42 -42.95 -14.03
N ARG A 159 -16.90 -44.07 -13.49
CA ARG A 159 -16.31 -45.41 -13.57
C ARG A 159 -16.71 -46.05 -14.90
N GLY A 160 -15.77 -46.64 -15.64
CA GLY A 160 -16.05 -47.48 -16.80
C GLY A 160 -14.76 -48.02 -17.45
N SER A 161 -14.57 -49.34 -17.35
CA SER A 161 -13.51 -50.14 -17.96
C SER A 161 -13.44 -50.02 -19.49
N ASP A 162 -12.26 -50.20 -20.08
CA ASP A 162 -12.03 -51.17 -21.17
C ASP A 162 -10.54 -51.36 -21.48
N ASN A 163 -10.22 -52.57 -21.94
CA ASN A 163 -8.93 -53.22 -22.10
C ASN A 163 -8.00 -52.58 -23.16
N ASN A 164 -6.68 -52.57 -22.90
CA ASN A 164 -5.63 -53.27 -23.69
C ASN A 164 -4.25 -53.00 -23.08
#